data_AF-E3FKP1-F1
#
_entry.id   AF-E3FKP1-F1
#
_cell.length_a   1.000
_cell.length_b   1.000
_cell.length_c   1.000
_cell.angle_alpha   90.00
_cell.angle_beta   90.00
_cell.angle_gamma   90.00
#
_symmetry.space_group_name_H-M   'P 1'
#
loop_
_entity.id
_entity.type
_entity.pdbx_description
1 polymer ?
#
loop_
_entity_poly.entity_id
_entity_poly.type
_entity_poly.pdbx_seq_one_letter_code
_entity_poly.pdbx_strand_id
1 'polypeptide(L)'
;MRSSLAGVLAVLLAGCGGSNSYTGPEGNIPFEPLRPTPGEPAVVSPYTGSDPLVLEAQSRLSTGADLQRKVVLRTCGPTNGVCHNQKEYPDLHTAGTFAAAINAPCNVQAGSYEGVYDRCERLGDRFKFKEQSFREIEIGWYAVVLGAYVEYPDNSVPPSDAAGFHIHLRDPVPLAQGRAHWGTGTFIRNFVNAQGNVEALSFASYNTRWWVLDDGRHLFGEVRDYQRDAVDALLSVGILQGDQNRNGVFGAREGKAVPLINPGKPEESYLVARMRGHMQGEPIPGSRMPLANQPPSIPDMLALMCFIEGLDPNASQWNLSSSIDYARCSYIANPQALSLVGTGVTWRGRVQPILQSSCGGCHGGASPQGGLDLLSANAWTRLRQASAQNANLKLIDSGRPETSYLWLKLSGDGSILGNRMPVDPLNGTRTLPPEQLADIEAWILAGALEDG
;
A
#
# COMPACT_ATOMS: atom_id res chain seq x y z
N MET A 1 -69.38 -12.35 54.90
CA MET A 1 -68.48 -13.45 55.30
C MET A 1 -68.03 -14.18 54.06
N ARG A 2 -66.71 -14.17 53.77
CA ARG A 2 -65.96 -15.07 52.86
C ARG A 2 -66.43 -15.10 51.38
N SER A 3 -65.65 -15.28 50.33
CA SER A 3 -64.23 -15.41 49.97
C SER A 3 -64.37 -15.99 48.55
N SER A 4 -63.90 -15.39 47.46
CA SER A 4 -62.55 -15.54 46.90
C SER A 4 -62.69 -15.49 45.36
N LEU A 5 -61.56 -15.27 44.68
CA LEU A 5 -61.28 -15.44 43.25
C LEU A 5 -61.71 -14.30 42.31
N ALA A 6 -60.75 -13.41 42.03
CA ALA A 6 -60.60 -12.83 40.69
C ALA A 6 -59.23 -13.27 40.14
N GLY A 7 -59.27 -14.14 39.13
CA GLY A 7 -58.12 -14.59 38.38
C GLY A 7 -57.63 -13.53 37.40
N VAL A 8 -56.35 -13.21 37.49
CA VAL A 8 -55.30 -13.38 36.47
C VAL A 8 -55.76 -13.41 34.99
N LEU A 9 -55.24 -12.46 34.18
CA LEU A 9 -54.28 -12.64 33.04
C LEU A 9 -54.44 -11.42 32.08
N ALA A 10 -53.50 -10.45 32.05
CA ALA A 10 -52.28 -10.37 31.21
C ALA A 10 -52.58 -10.51 29.70
N VAL A 11 -52.11 -9.65 28.79
CA VAL A 11 -50.72 -9.29 28.47
C VAL A 11 -50.74 -8.08 27.51
N LEU A 12 -49.75 -7.17 27.59
CA LEU A 12 -48.96 -6.71 26.43
C LEU A 12 -47.78 -5.80 26.82
N LEU A 13 -46.60 -6.24 26.34
CA LEU A 13 -45.36 -5.50 26.07
C LEU A 13 -44.33 -5.36 27.20
N ALA A 14 -43.52 -6.41 27.34
CA ALA A 14 -42.17 -6.34 27.89
C ALA A 14 -41.18 -5.92 26.78
N GLY A 15 -40.57 -4.75 26.94
CA GLY A 15 -39.33 -4.36 26.29
C GLY A 15 -38.39 -3.82 27.36
N CYS A 16 -37.42 -4.64 27.80
CA CYS A 16 -36.46 -4.27 28.83
C CYS A 16 -35.39 -3.33 28.26
N GLY A 17 -35.54 -2.03 28.50
CA GLY A 17 -34.40 -1.11 28.60
C GLY A 17 -33.83 -1.18 30.02
N GLY A 18 -32.76 -1.95 30.20
CA GLY A 18 -32.03 -1.99 31.47
C GLY A 18 -31.23 -0.69 31.66
N SER A 19 -31.74 0.21 32.47
CA SER A 19 -31.01 1.35 33.01
C SER A 19 -29.94 0.87 33.99
N ASN A 20 -28.77 0.48 33.49
CA ASN A 20 -27.58 0.39 34.33
C ASN A 20 -27.05 1.81 34.57
N SER A 21 -27.68 2.52 35.50
CA SER A 21 -27.14 3.74 36.10
C SER A 21 -25.96 3.35 36.98
N TYR A 22 -24.76 3.33 36.40
CA TYR A 22 -23.51 3.20 37.14
C TYR A 22 -23.42 4.38 38.11
N THR A 23 -23.46 4.12 39.41
CA THR A 23 -23.40 5.12 40.51
C THR A 23 -22.09 5.00 41.29
N GLY A 24 -21.02 4.56 40.63
CA GLY A 24 -19.67 4.70 41.15
C GLY A 24 -19.21 6.17 41.05
N PRO A 25 -18.42 6.69 42.00
CA PRO A 25 -17.79 7.98 41.80
C PRO A 25 -16.96 7.90 40.52
N GLU A 26 -17.12 8.85 39.60
CA GLU A 26 -16.17 9.10 38.52
C GLU A 26 -14.84 9.52 39.18
N GLY A 27 -14.13 8.52 39.71
CA GLY A 27 -12.78 8.71 40.21
C GLY A 27 -11.93 9.03 39.00
N ASN A 28 -11.33 10.22 38.98
CA ASN A 28 -10.22 10.51 38.08
C ASN A 28 -9.27 9.32 38.14
N ILE A 29 -9.09 8.61 37.03
CA ILE A 29 -8.02 7.62 36.92
C ILE A 29 -6.74 8.45 37.12
N PRO A 30 -5.98 8.26 38.21
CA PRO A 30 -4.75 8.99 38.44
C PRO A 30 -3.70 8.38 37.51
N PHE A 31 -3.80 8.73 36.23
CA PHE A 31 -2.89 8.34 35.18
C PHE A 31 -2.24 9.62 34.68
N GLU A 32 -1.01 9.85 35.12
CA GLU A 32 -0.12 10.73 34.40
C GLU A 32 0.51 9.90 33.27
N PRO A 33 0.10 10.11 32.00
CA PRO A 33 0.81 9.50 30.90
C PRO A 33 2.26 9.96 30.96
N LEU A 34 3.19 9.01 31.08
CA LEU A 34 4.60 9.23 30.78
C LEU A 34 4.71 9.60 29.30
N ARG A 35 4.53 10.88 28.99
CA ARG A 35 4.84 11.45 27.68
C ARG A 35 6.34 11.70 27.69
N PRO A 36 7.13 11.01 26.85
CA PRO A 36 8.51 11.38 26.68
C PRO A 36 8.53 12.84 26.22
N THR A 37 9.12 13.72 27.01
CA THR A 37 9.41 15.08 26.58
C THR A 37 10.55 14.98 25.56
N PRO A 38 10.33 15.35 24.29
CA PRO A 38 11.45 15.50 23.37
C PRO A 38 12.44 16.48 24.01
N GLY A 39 13.74 16.21 23.90
CA GLY A 39 14.77 17.13 24.40
C GLY A 39 14.61 18.54 23.81
N GLU A 40 15.29 19.54 24.39
CA GLU A 40 15.21 20.95 23.94
C GLU A 40 15.35 21.09 22.41
N PRO A 41 14.51 21.91 21.74
CA PRO A 41 14.59 22.11 20.29
C PRO A 41 15.96 22.63 19.88
N ALA A 42 16.59 21.95 18.92
CA ALA A 42 17.85 22.42 18.37
C ALA A 42 17.62 23.66 17.49
N VAL A 43 18.39 24.72 17.73
CA VAL A 43 18.41 25.93 16.90
C VAL A 43 19.67 25.92 16.08
N VAL A 44 19.53 26.18 14.77
CA VAL A 44 20.65 26.18 13.81
C VAL A 44 20.82 27.56 13.19
N SER A 45 22.03 27.86 12.73
CA SER A 45 22.30 29.10 12.01
C SER A 45 21.49 29.14 10.71
N PRO A 46 20.74 30.22 10.42
CA PRO A 46 20.00 30.32 9.17
C PRO A 46 20.92 30.29 7.94
N TYR A 47 20.42 29.76 6.84
CA TYR A 47 21.03 29.93 5.52
C TYR A 47 21.05 31.43 5.15
N THR A 48 22.21 31.91 4.73
CA THR A 48 22.48 33.32 4.38
C THR A 48 22.80 33.54 2.90
N GLY A 49 22.65 32.52 2.06
CA GLY A 49 22.84 32.66 0.62
C GLY A 49 21.65 33.32 -0.07
N SER A 50 21.66 33.33 -1.40
CA SER A 50 20.70 34.07 -2.21
C SER A 50 19.76 33.20 -3.06
N ASP A 51 19.83 31.87 -2.96
CA ASP A 51 18.96 31.00 -3.75
C ASP A 51 17.49 31.20 -3.32
N PRO A 52 16.59 31.61 -4.24
CA PRO A 52 15.22 31.94 -3.90
C PRO A 52 14.41 30.73 -3.40
N LEU A 53 14.69 29.52 -3.90
CA LEU A 53 13.99 28.30 -3.47
C LEU A 53 14.39 27.89 -2.06
N VAL A 54 15.67 28.06 -1.72
CA VAL A 54 16.18 27.81 -0.36
C VAL A 54 15.61 28.83 0.63
N LEU A 55 15.58 30.12 0.25
CA LEU A 55 14.99 31.18 1.08
C LEU A 55 13.48 30.98 1.28
N GLU A 56 12.75 30.54 0.25
CA GLU A 56 11.34 30.18 0.37
C GLU A 56 11.14 28.99 1.32
N ALA A 57 11.90 27.90 1.13
CA ALA A 57 11.82 26.72 2.00
C ALA A 57 12.11 27.08 3.46
N GLN A 58 13.20 27.81 3.73
CA GLN A 58 13.56 28.25 5.07
C GLN A 58 12.51 29.13 5.73
N SER A 59 11.94 30.09 4.99
CA SER A 59 10.94 31.00 5.54
C SER A 59 9.59 30.32 5.83
N ARG A 60 9.20 29.35 5.01
CA ARG A 60 7.89 28.68 5.13
C ARG A 60 7.94 27.42 6.00
N LEU A 61 9.06 26.69 5.98
CA LEU A 61 9.22 25.34 6.54
C LEU A 61 10.44 25.32 7.47
N SER A 62 10.33 26.00 8.61
CA SER A 62 11.47 26.21 9.51
C SER A 62 11.80 24.97 10.36
N THR A 63 10.83 24.10 10.59
CA THR A 63 10.92 22.95 11.49
C THR A 63 10.26 21.71 10.89
N GLY A 64 10.53 20.52 11.44
CA GLY A 64 9.83 19.29 11.08
C GLY A 64 8.31 19.36 11.33
N ALA A 65 7.88 20.13 12.34
CA ALA A 65 6.47 20.38 12.64
C ALA A 65 5.81 21.26 11.58
N ASP A 66 6.51 22.28 11.07
CA ASP A 66 6.06 23.06 9.92
C ASP A 66 5.92 22.17 8.66
N LEU A 67 6.93 21.33 8.40
CA LEU A 67 6.92 20.39 7.28
C LEU A 67 5.70 19.47 7.36
N GLN A 68 5.42 18.89 8.52
CA GLN A 68 4.25 18.03 8.70
C GLN A 68 2.95 18.81 8.44
N ARG A 69 2.78 19.96 9.10
CA ARG A 69 1.52 20.71 9.08
C ARG A 69 1.24 21.35 7.73
N LYS A 70 2.26 21.86 7.04
CA LYS A 70 2.12 22.67 5.81
C LYS A 70 2.30 21.85 4.53
N VAL A 71 2.91 20.66 4.61
CA VAL A 71 3.17 19.80 3.44
C VAL A 71 2.52 18.43 3.63
N VAL A 72 3.01 17.64 4.59
CA VAL A 72 2.61 16.23 4.74
C VAL A 72 1.11 16.08 4.95
N LEU A 73 0.50 16.90 5.80
CA LEU A 73 -0.94 16.82 6.08
C LEU A 73 -1.79 17.10 4.83
N ARG A 74 -1.41 18.08 4.01
CA ARG A 74 -2.13 18.44 2.79
C ARG A 74 -1.93 17.40 1.67
N THR A 75 -0.71 16.89 1.54
CA THR A 75 -0.30 16.06 0.41
C THR A 75 -0.59 14.58 0.66
N CYS A 76 -0.33 14.10 1.88
CA CYS A 76 -0.37 12.67 2.20
C CYS A 76 -1.51 12.30 3.15
N GLY A 77 -2.02 13.25 3.95
CA GLY A 77 -3.01 12.96 4.99
C GLY A 77 -4.48 13.37 4.76
N PRO A 78 -5.00 13.77 3.57
CA PRO A 78 -6.28 14.45 3.57
C PRO A 78 -7.47 13.49 3.72
N THR A 79 -8.21 13.78 4.80
CA THR A 79 -9.65 13.59 5.06
C THR A 79 -10.23 12.17 5.14
N ASN A 80 -11.00 11.92 6.22
CA ASN A 80 -11.89 10.78 6.44
C ASN A 80 -11.30 9.37 6.29
N GLY A 81 -9.98 9.20 6.47
CA GLY A 81 -9.33 7.88 6.51
C GLY A 81 -8.98 7.29 5.13
N VAL A 82 -8.89 8.13 4.08
CA VAL A 82 -8.60 7.65 2.71
C VAL A 82 -7.10 7.63 2.38
N CYS A 83 -6.31 8.55 2.93
CA CYS A 83 -4.89 8.67 2.61
C CYS A 83 -4.05 8.82 3.90
N HIS A 84 -3.18 7.85 4.18
CA HIS A 84 -2.20 7.84 5.29
C HIS A 84 -2.70 8.46 6.60
N ASN A 85 -3.88 8.02 7.05
CA ASN A 85 -4.60 8.57 8.19
C ASN A 85 -5.28 7.44 8.98
N GLN A 86 -4.85 7.24 10.23
CA GLN A 86 -5.37 6.28 11.23
C GLN A 86 -5.47 4.81 10.79
N LYS A 87 -6.29 4.51 9.78
CA LYS A 87 -6.55 3.18 9.23
C LYS A 87 -5.58 2.77 8.12
N GLU A 88 -4.84 3.73 7.58
CA GLU A 88 -3.88 3.48 6.50
C GLU A 88 -2.45 3.59 7.02
N TYR A 89 -1.61 2.61 6.64
CA TYR A 89 -0.18 2.64 6.95
C TYR A 89 0.62 3.23 5.76
N PRO A 90 1.65 4.05 6.02
CA PRO A 90 1.89 4.73 7.28
C PRO A 90 0.79 5.72 7.62
N ASP A 91 0.62 5.99 8.91
CA ASP A 91 -0.19 7.11 9.37
C ASP A 91 0.70 8.37 9.45
N LEU A 92 0.30 9.44 8.76
CA LEU A 92 1.05 10.70 8.67
C LEU A 92 0.21 11.92 9.08
N HIS A 93 -1.00 11.71 9.63
CA HIS A 93 -1.98 12.80 9.86
C HIS A 93 -1.62 13.76 11.01
N THR A 94 -0.70 13.38 11.90
CA THR A 94 -0.24 14.23 13.02
C THR A 94 1.27 14.38 13.04
N ALA A 95 1.76 15.37 13.77
CA ALA A 95 3.19 15.50 14.07
C ALA A 95 3.75 14.24 14.77
N GLY A 96 2.99 13.64 15.69
CA GLY A 96 3.41 12.42 16.39
C GLY A 96 3.51 11.21 15.47
N THR A 97 2.53 11.01 14.59
CA THR A 97 2.54 9.89 13.63
C THR A 97 3.57 10.09 12.53
N PHE A 98 3.82 11.34 12.10
CA PHE A 98 4.95 11.67 11.23
C PHE A 98 6.31 11.42 11.89
N ALA A 99 6.49 11.76 13.16
CA ALA A 99 7.72 11.41 13.90
C ALA A 99 7.88 9.89 14.03
N ALA A 100 6.78 9.17 14.25
CA ALA A 100 6.78 7.71 14.32
C ALA A 100 7.14 7.03 12.99
N ALA A 101 7.05 7.73 11.85
CA ALA A 101 7.48 7.24 10.55
C ALA A 101 9.02 7.15 10.43
N ILE A 102 9.76 7.84 11.28
CA ILE A 102 11.24 7.80 11.31
C ILE A 102 11.68 6.43 11.84
N ASN A 103 12.52 5.73 11.07
CA ASN A 103 12.90 4.33 11.29
C ASN A 103 11.74 3.31 11.28
N ALA A 104 10.51 3.71 10.96
CA ALA A 104 9.42 2.77 10.79
C ALA A 104 9.69 1.83 9.60
N PRO A 105 9.12 0.62 9.58
CA PRO A 105 9.13 -0.23 8.40
C PRO A 105 8.56 0.51 7.18
N CYS A 106 9.06 0.26 5.97
CA CYS A 106 8.38 0.80 4.79
C CYS A 106 7.00 0.16 4.57
N ASN A 107 6.20 0.79 3.71
CA ASN A 107 4.83 0.37 3.46
C ASN A 107 4.77 -0.85 2.56
N VAL A 108 3.92 -1.80 2.92
CA VAL A 108 3.54 -2.94 2.08
C VAL A 108 2.02 -2.95 2.02
N GLN A 109 1.45 -2.33 0.98
CA GLN A 109 0.01 -2.18 0.85
C GLN A 109 -0.63 -3.51 0.44
N ALA A 110 -1.71 -3.89 1.11
CA ALA A 110 -2.48 -5.07 0.75
C ALA A 110 -3.23 -4.84 -0.59
N GLY A 111 -3.20 -5.82 -1.49
CA GLY A 111 -4.06 -5.86 -2.68
C GLY A 111 -3.37 -5.66 -4.04
N SER A 112 -2.17 -5.10 -4.10
CA SER A 112 -1.37 -5.01 -5.34
C SER A 112 0.05 -5.49 -5.10
N TYR A 113 0.23 -6.82 -5.17
CA TYR A 113 1.51 -7.44 -4.84
C TYR A 113 2.64 -6.95 -5.77
N GLU A 114 2.33 -6.63 -7.03
CA GLU A 114 3.29 -6.10 -8.00
C GLU A 114 3.88 -4.74 -7.60
N GLY A 115 3.22 -4.01 -6.70
CA GLY A 115 3.69 -2.73 -6.16
C GLY A 115 4.66 -2.87 -4.98
N VAL A 116 4.88 -4.08 -4.47
CA VAL A 116 5.73 -4.32 -3.30
C VAL A 116 7.19 -4.33 -3.71
N TYR A 117 7.99 -3.51 -3.02
CA TYR A 117 9.44 -3.43 -3.23
C TYR A 117 10.15 -4.51 -2.42
N ASP A 118 11.08 -5.27 -3.01
CA ASP A 118 11.79 -6.37 -2.33
C ASP A 118 12.38 -5.92 -0.99
N ARG A 119 13.03 -4.75 -0.94
CA ARG A 119 13.63 -4.22 0.31
C ARG A 119 12.60 -3.80 1.35
N CYS A 120 11.31 -3.92 1.07
CA CYS A 120 10.20 -3.76 2.02
C CYS A 120 9.61 -5.05 2.52
N GLU A 121 10.00 -6.17 1.94
CA GLU A 121 9.57 -7.47 2.40
C GLU A 121 10.13 -7.74 3.79
N ARG A 122 9.35 -8.49 4.55
CA ARG A 122 9.66 -8.88 5.93
C ARG A 122 9.91 -10.37 5.93
N LEU A 123 10.51 -10.87 7.00
CA LEU A 123 10.60 -12.32 7.18
C LEU A 123 9.19 -12.90 7.24
N GLY A 124 8.93 -13.89 6.40
CA GLY A 124 7.66 -14.60 6.36
C GLY A 124 7.47 -15.44 7.63
N ASP A 125 6.21 -15.69 7.97
CA ASP A 125 5.90 -16.77 8.91
C ASP A 125 6.35 -18.11 8.33
N ARG A 126 6.41 -19.13 9.18
CA ARG A 126 6.85 -20.45 8.76
C ARG A 126 5.71 -21.46 8.82
N PHE A 127 5.80 -22.47 7.98
CA PHE A 127 4.83 -23.54 7.87
C PHE A 127 5.49 -24.89 8.18
N LYS A 128 4.75 -25.78 8.84
CA LYS A 128 5.04 -27.23 8.89
C LYS A 128 3.75 -28.01 9.09
N PHE A 129 3.77 -29.30 8.76
CA PHE A 129 2.70 -30.21 9.18
C PHE A 129 2.95 -30.72 10.60
N LYS A 130 1.90 -30.74 11.45
CA LYS A 130 1.99 -31.27 12.81
C LYS A 130 2.37 -32.75 12.84
N GLU A 131 1.89 -33.50 11.86
CA GLU A 131 2.05 -34.95 11.75
C GLU A 131 3.36 -35.37 11.06
N GLN A 132 4.09 -34.42 10.46
CA GLN A 132 5.32 -34.70 9.71
C GLN A 132 6.53 -34.07 10.38
N SER A 133 7.67 -34.74 10.33
CA SER A 133 8.91 -34.25 10.91
C SER A 133 9.82 -33.66 9.82
N PHE A 134 9.66 -32.37 9.54
CA PHE A 134 10.63 -31.59 8.77
C PHE A 134 10.77 -30.17 9.33
N ARG A 135 11.84 -29.48 8.93
CA ARG A 135 12.13 -28.11 9.37
C ARG A 135 11.04 -27.16 8.89
N GLU A 136 10.64 -26.24 9.74
CA GLU A 136 9.73 -25.14 9.39
C GLU A 136 10.24 -24.38 8.16
N ILE A 137 9.38 -24.23 7.15
CA ILE A 137 9.71 -23.58 5.87
C ILE A 137 9.05 -22.22 5.83
N GLU A 138 9.77 -21.20 5.39
CA GLU A 138 9.26 -19.83 5.25
C GLU A 138 8.16 -19.75 4.18
N ILE A 139 7.07 -19.07 4.51
CA ILE A 139 5.98 -18.76 3.61
C ILE A 139 6.39 -17.57 2.75
N GLY A 140 6.43 -17.75 1.44
CA GLY A 140 6.55 -16.67 0.47
C GLY A 140 5.28 -15.85 0.43
N TRP A 141 4.20 -16.47 -0.05
CA TRP A 141 2.89 -15.86 -0.12
C TRP A 141 1.77 -16.90 -0.01
N TYR A 142 0.54 -16.44 0.17
CA TYR A 142 -0.64 -17.30 0.14
C TYR A 142 -1.77 -16.68 -0.69
N ALA A 143 -2.70 -17.50 -1.13
CA ALA A 143 -3.91 -17.05 -1.81
C ALA A 143 -5.09 -17.96 -1.46
N VAL A 144 -6.29 -17.39 -1.51
CA VAL A 144 -7.54 -18.17 -1.53
C VAL A 144 -8.17 -17.98 -2.89
N VAL A 145 -8.28 -19.06 -3.64
CA VAL A 145 -8.98 -19.06 -4.92
C VAL A 145 -10.44 -19.35 -4.68
N LEU A 146 -11.30 -18.39 -4.97
CA LEU A 146 -12.74 -18.51 -4.78
C LEU A 146 -13.36 -19.35 -5.90
N GLY A 147 -14.20 -20.31 -5.54
CA GLY A 147 -14.93 -21.13 -6.49
C GLY A 147 -15.87 -22.12 -5.83
N ALA A 148 -16.57 -22.90 -6.65
CA ALA A 148 -17.33 -24.05 -6.18
C ALA A 148 -16.37 -25.16 -5.74
N TYR A 149 -16.75 -25.88 -4.69
CA TYR A 149 -15.99 -27.04 -4.24
C TYR A 149 -15.90 -28.10 -5.35
N VAL A 150 -14.69 -28.59 -5.59
CA VAL A 150 -14.42 -29.72 -6.49
C VAL A 150 -13.73 -30.81 -5.69
N GLU A 151 -14.28 -32.02 -5.74
CA GLU A 151 -13.67 -33.17 -5.09
C GLU A 151 -12.60 -33.79 -6.00
N TYR A 152 -11.36 -33.79 -5.51
CA TYR A 152 -10.24 -34.43 -6.20
C TYR A 152 -9.94 -35.81 -5.59
N PRO A 153 -9.72 -36.85 -6.41
CA PRO A 153 -9.23 -38.14 -5.94
C PRO A 153 -7.86 -38.03 -5.26
N ASP A 154 -7.60 -38.90 -4.27
CA ASP A 154 -6.36 -38.86 -3.49
C ASP A 154 -5.10 -39.11 -4.31
N ASN A 155 -5.18 -39.77 -5.47
CA ASN A 155 -4.04 -40.02 -6.37
C ASN A 155 -4.08 -39.13 -7.62
N SER A 156 -4.66 -37.95 -7.50
CA SER A 156 -4.73 -36.95 -8.56
C SER A 156 -4.03 -35.66 -8.16
N VAL A 157 -3.70 -34.83 -9.15
CA VAL A 157 -3.12 -33.50 -8.97
C VAL A 157 -4.19 -32.48 -9.30
N PRO A 158 -4.69 -31.71 -8.31
CA PRO A 158 -5.54 -30.55 -8.57
C PRO A 158 -4.84 -29.52 -9.47
N PRO A 159 -5.56 -28.78 -10.33
CA PRO A 159 -5.03 -27.62 -11.02
C PRO A 159 -4.37 -26.62 -10.05
N SER A 160 -3.34 -25.91 -10.50
CA SER A 160 -2.64 -24.91 -9.67
C SER A 160 -3.51 -23.70 -9.31
N ASP A 161 -4.61 -23.50 -10.04
CA ASP A 161 -5.64 -22.49 -9.83
C ASP A 161 -6.96 -23.11 -9.29
N ALA A 162 -6.91 -24.32 -8.72
CA ALA A 162 -8.08 -24.96 -8.12
C ALA A 162 -8.71 -24.09 -7.02
N ALA A 163 -10.03 -24.15 -6.85
CA ALA A 163 -10.70 -23.44 -5.76
C ALA A 163 -10.25 -24.01 -4.39
N GLY A 164 -9.68 -23.18 -3.54
CA GLY A 164 -9.16 -23.59 -2.24
C GLY A 164 -8.10 -22.64 -1.69
N PHE A 165 -7.31 -23.14 -0.74
CA PHE A 165 -6.28 -22.37 -0.06
C PHE A 165 -4.90 -22.77 -0.56
N HIS A 166 -4.13 -21.79 -1.02
CA HIS A 166 -2.83 -21.98 -1.64
C HIS A 166 -1.76 -21.32 -0.79
N ILE A 167 -0.65 -22.03 -0.58
CA ILE A 167 0.55 -21.50 0.09
C ILE A 167 1.74 -21.74 -0.83
N HIS A 168 2.52 -20.71 -1.08
CA HIS A 168 3.79 -20.80 -1.77
C HIS A 168 4.91 -20.64 -0.75
N LEU A 169 5.75 -21.66 -0.66
CA LEU A 169 6.84 -21.77 0.29
C LEU A 169 8.17 -21.40 -0.38
N ARG A 170 9.12 -20.97 0.45
CA ARG A 170 10.48 -20.68 -0.02
C ARG A 170 11.20 -21.93 -0.53
N ASP A 171 11.14 -23.01 0.24
CA ASP A 171 11.82 -24.27 -0.03
C ASP A 171 10.79 -25.39 -0.26
N PRO A 172 11.13 -26.42 -1.06
CA PRO A 172 10.19 -27.51 -1.31
C PRO A 172 9.95 -28.35 -0.06
N VAL A 173 8.70 -28.80 0.13
CA VAL A 173 8.38 -29.74 1.21
C VAL A 173 8.87 -31.15 0.87
N PRO A 174 9.38 -31.92 1.85
CA PRO A 174 9.83 -33.30 1.64
C PRO A 174 8.66 -34.30 1.67
N LEU A 175 7.62 -34.03 0.88
CA LEU A 175 6.43 -34.86 0.76
C LEU A 175 6.24 -35.32 -0.69
N ALA A 176 5.65 -36.50 -0.86
CA ALA A 176 5.39 -37.06 -2.19
C ALA A 176 4.39 -36.19 -2.96
N GLN A 177 4.74 -35.79 -4.18
CA GLN A 177 3.81 -35.14 -5.10
C GLN A 177 2.81 -36.16 -5.68
N GLY A 178 1.78 -35.66 -6.37
CA GLY A 178 0.84 -36.54 -7.09
C GLY A 178 -0.23 -37.20 -6.23
N ARG A 179 -0.25 -36.91 -4.91
CA ARG A 179 -1.22 -37.48 -3.97
C ARG A 179 -1.61 -36.53 -2.85
N ALA A 180 -2.78 -36.79 -2.27
CA ALA A 180 -3.29 -36.12 -1.09
C ALA A 180 -2.54 -36.58 0.17
N HIS A 181 -2.37 -35.64 1.10
CA HIS A 181 -1.84 -35.84 2.44
C HIS A 181 -2.83 -35.27 3.44
N TRP A 182 -3.41 -36.12 4.28
CA TRP A 182 -4.22 -35.64 5.41
C TRP A 182 -3.31 -35.11 6.50
N GLY A 183 -3.55 -33.90 6.98
CA GLY A 183 -2.75 -33.33 8.06
C GLY A 183 -3.13 -31.93 8.48
N THR A 184 -2.57 -31.53 9.62
CA THR A 184 -2.71 -30.20 10.21
C THR A 184 -1.51 -29.35 9.80
N GLY A 185 -1.73 -28.44 8.85
CA GLY A 185 -0.79 -27.37 8.56
C GLY A 185 -0.74 -26.40 9.74
N THR A 186 0.45 -26.09 10.24
CA THR A 186 0.67 -25.20 11.39
C THR A 186 1.52 -24.00 10.96
N PHE A 187 1.10 -22.81 11.40
CA PHE A 187 1.75 -21.54 11.11
C PHE A 187 2.51 -21.08 12.34
N ILE A 188 3.79 -20.80 12.18
CA ILE A 188 4.72 -20.48 13.25
C ILE A 188 5.27 -19.08 13.06
N ARG A 189 5.24 -18.30 14.13
CA ARG A 189 5.83 -16.97 14.21
C ARG A 189 6.78 -16.89 15.40
N ASN A 190 7.83 -16.08 15.27
CA ASN A 190 8.69 -15.72 16.40
C ASN A 190 8.04 -14.58 17.18
N PHE A 191 7.85 -14.77 18.47
CA PHE A 191 7.39 -13.76 19.41
C PHE A 191 8.50 -13.45 20.41
N VAL A 192 8.58 -12.19 20.83
CA VAL A 192 9.43 -11.80 21.96
C VAL A 192 8.56 -11.84 23.19
N ASN A 193 8.89 -12.69 24.15
CA ASN A 193 8.15 -12.79 25.40
C ASN A 193 8.46 -11.60 26.33
N ALA A 194 7.75 -11.50 27.46
CA ALA A 194 7.94 -10.41 28.42
C ALA A 194 9.37 -10.33 29.02
N GLN A 195 10.14 -11.41 28.91
CA GLN A 195 11.53 -11.53 29.38
C GLN A 195 12.55 -11.19 28.26
N GLY A 196 12.09 -10.82 27.06
CA GLY A 196 12.95 -10.49 25.92
C GLY A 196 13.47 -11.71 25.14
N ASN A 197 13.02 -12.93 25.48
CA ASN A 197 13.42 -14.14 24.77
C ASN A 197 12.59 -14.34 23.50
N VAL A 198 13.23 -14.81 22.44
CA VAL A 198 12.56 -15.16 21.18
C VAL A 198 12.01 -16.58 21.28
N GLU A 199 10.69 -16.72 21.19
CA GLU A 199 9.97 -17.99 21.20
C GLU A 199 9.27 -18.23 19.86
N ALA A 200 9.41 -19.43 19.29
CA ALA A 200 8.69 -19.85 18.10
C ALA A 200 7.37 -20.51 18.52
N LEU A 201 6.23 -19.84 18.24
CA LEU A 201 4.91 -20.32 18.64
C LEU A 201 4.05 -20.60 17.41
N SER A 202 3.29 -21.69 17.47
CA SER A 202 2.21 -21.92 16.52
C SER A 202 1.04 -21.01 16.89
N PHE A 203 0.68 -20.09 16.00
CA PHE A 203 -0.39 -19.11 16.23
C PHE A 203 -1.66 -19.44 15.46
N ALA A 204 -1.57 -20.29 14.44
CA ALA A 204 -2.71 -20.77 13.69
C ALA A 204 -2.45 -22.19 13.15
N SER A 205 -3.53 -22.89 12.83
CA SER A 205 -3.47 -24.22 12.23
C SER A 205 -4.70 -24.48 11.36
N TYR A 206 -4.52 -25.28 10.31
CA TYR A 206 -5.59 -25.69 9.42
C TYR A 206 -5.46 -27.18 9.08
N ASN A 207 -6.49 -27.94 9.42
CA ASN A 207 -6.54 -29.39 9.20
C ASN A 207 -7.42 -29.70 7.98
N THR A 208 -6.83 -30.31 6.97
CA THR A 208 -7.50 -30.66 5.71
C THR A 208 -6.69 -31.70 4.93
N ARG A 209 -7.14 -32.02 3.70
CA ARG A 209 -6.31 -32.67 2.69
C ARG A 209 -5.41 -31.64 2.02
N TRP A 210 -4.13 -31.97 1.91
CA TRP A 210 -3.11 -31.16 1.28
C TRP A 210 -2.51 -31.87 0.08
N TRP A 211 -2.26 -31.13 -0.99
CA TRP A 211 -1.50 -31.58 -2.14
C TRP A 211 -0.23 -30.74 -2.27
N VAL A 212 0.84 -31.41 -2.68
CA VAL A 212 2.09 -30.75 -3.06
C VAL A 212 2.09 -30.64 -4.57
N LEU A 213 2.08 -29.40 -5.05
CA LEU A 213 2.05 -29.03 -6.45
C LEU A 213 3.42 -28.53 -6.92
N ASP A 214 3.53 -28.35 -8.24
CA ASP A 214 4.68 -27.75 -8.92
C ASP A 214 6.04 -28.39 -8.51
N ASP A 215 7.02 -27.56 -8.16
CA ASP A 215 8.37 -27.98 -7.77
C ASP A 215 8.47 -28.39 -6.28
N GLY A 216 7.35 -28.59 -5.60
CA GLY A 216 7.29 -28.91 -4.18
C GLY A 216 7.11 -27.71 -3.26
N ARG A 217 7.10 -26.49 -3.80
CA ARG A 217 6.91 -25.26 -3.02
C ARG A 217 5.46 -24.81 -2.90
N HIS A 218 4.60 -25.29 -3.78
CA HIS A 218 3.20 -24.91 -3.82
C HIS A 218 2.36 -25.96 -3.08
N LEU A 219 1.70 -25.56 -1.99
CA LEU A 219 0.76 -26.39 -1.26
C LEU A 219 -0.67 -25.95 -1.57
N PHE A 220 -1.51 -26.91 -1.96
CA PHE A 220 -2.95 -26.73 -2.07
C PHE A 220 -3.64 -27.42 -0.90
N GLY A 221 -4.31 -26.64 -0.06
CA GLY A 221 -5.20 -27.11 1.01
C GLY A 221 -6.65 -27.09 0.55
N GLU A 222 -7.32 -28.24 0.64
CA GLU A 222 -8.74 -28.35 0.34
C GLU A 222 -9.56 -27.45 1.28
N VAL A 223 -10.55 -26.75 0.71
CA VAL A 223 -11.52 -25.94 1.45
C VAL A 223 -12.93 -26.41 1.10
N ARG A 224 -13.53 -27.17 2.00
CA ARG A 224 -14.93 -27.59 1.89
C ARG A 224 -15.86 -26.45 2.33
N ASP A 225 -17.13 -26.54 1.97
CA ASP A 225 -18.10 -25.48 2.31
C ASP A 225 -18.18 -25.18 3.80
N TYR A 226 -18.06 -26.20 4.67
CA TYR A 226 -18.05 -26.01 6.13
C TYR A 226 -16.72 -25.48 6.68
N GLN A 227 -15.66 -25.42 5.87
CA GLN A 227 -14.32 -24.94 6.27
C GLN A 227 -14.07 -23.49 5.87
N ARG A 228 -15.00 -22.83 5.15
CA ARG A 228 -14.85 -21.43 4.70
C ARG A 228 -14.55 -20.51 5.89
N ASP A 229 -15.34 -20.60 6.96
CA ASP A 229 -15.14 -19.79 8.18
C ASP A 229 -13.77 -20.05 8.85
N ALA A 230 -13.25 -21.28 8.76
CA ALA A 230 -11.95 -21.63 9.32
C ALA A 230 -10.80 -21.01 8.51
N VAL A 231 -10.94 -20.95 7.17
CA VAL A 231 -10.00 -20.25 6.31
C VAL A 231 -10.09 -18.74 6.52
N ASP A 232 -11.30 -18.17 6.61
CA ASP A 232 -11.47 -16.75 6.89
C ASP A 232 -10.85 -16.35 8.24
N ALA A 233 -11.02 -17.19 9.27
CA ALA A 233 -10.33 -17.02 10.55
C ALA A 233 -8.80 -17.09 10.39
N LEU A 234 -8.28 -18.02 9.58
CA LEU A 234 -6.85 -18.13 9.26
C LEU A 234 -6.33 -16.90 8.50
N LEU A 235 -7.13 -16.29 7.62
CA LEU A 235 -6.74 -15.05 6.95
C LEU A 235 -6.73 -13.86 7.92
N SER A 236 -7.66 -13.84 8.86
CA SER A 236 -7.82 -12.75 9.83
C SER A 236 -6.68 -12.64 10.84
N VAL A 237 -5.92 -13.73 11.09
CA VAL A 237 -4.76 -13.69 12.00
C VAL A 237 -3.54 -12.98 11.41
N GLY A 238 -3.59 -12.60 10.13
CA GLY A 238 -2.57 -11.81 9.45
C GLY A 238 -1.24 -12.56 9.31
N ILE A 239 -1.22 -13.60 8.46
CA ILE A 239 0.00 -14.34 8.12
C ILE A 239 1.00 -13.39 7.44
N LEU A 240 2.23 -13.34 7.95
CA LEU A 240 3.31 -12.56 7.35
C LEU A 240 3.89 -13.33 6.16
N GLN A 241 4.02 -12.64 5.04
CA GLN A 241 4.49 -13.15 3.77
C GLN A 241 5.92 -12.66 3.51
N GLY A 242 6.80 -13.58 3.10
CA GLY A 242 8.22 -13.34 2.87
C GLY A 242 8.61 -12.90 1.46
N ASP A 243 7.77 -13.23 0.47
CA ASP A 243 7.87 -12.86 -0.95
C ASP A 243 6.50 -12.32 -1.35
N GLN A 244 6.25 -11.07 -1.01
CA GLN A 244 4.94 -10.47 -1.16
C GLN A 244 4.63 -10.09 -2.59
N ASN A 245 5.63 -9.70 -3.38
CA ASN A 245 5.44 -9.41 -4.81
C ASN A 245 5.47 -10.64 -5.71
N ARG A 246 5.71 -11.82 -5.15
CA ARG A 246 5.64 -13.12 -5.84
C ARG A 246 6.66 -13.25 -6.97
N ASN A 247 7.81 -12.59 -6.83
CA ASN A 247 8.88 -12.62 -7.84
C ASN A 247 9.94 -13.69 -7.53
N GLY A 248 9.81 -14.41 -6.41
CA GLY A 248 10.74 -15.44 -5.95
C GLY A 248 11.94 -14.92 -5.15
N VAL A 249 12.06 -13.60 -4.99
CA VAL A 249 13.03 -12.94 -4.11
C VAL A 249 12.39 -12.79 -2.73
N PHE A 250 13.15 -13.13 -1.69
CA PHE A 250 12.72 -12.93 -0.31
C PHE A 250 13.54 -11.77 0.24
N GLY A 251 13.10 -10.53 0.02
CA GLY A 251 13.95 -9.36 0.19
C GLY A 251 14.52 -9.15 1.60
N ALA A 252 13.80 -9.61 2.64
CA ALA A 252 14.31 -9.63 4.01
C ALA A 252 15.53 -10.56 4.24
N ARG A 253 15.78 -11.49 3.31
CA ARG A 253 16.94 -12.40 3.31
C ARG A 253 18.11 -11.84 2.50
N GLU A 254 17.84 -10.99 1.52
CA GLU A 254 18.85 -10.40 0.63
C GLU A 254 19.53 -9.18 1.24
N GLY A 255 18.84 -8.45 2.12
CA GLY A 255 19.42 -7.26 2.74
C GLY A 255 18.60 -6.66 3.87
N LYS A 256 19.10 -5.54 4.39
CA LYS A 256 18.40 -4.77 5.41
C LYS A 256 17.17 -4.11 4.80
N ALA A 257 16.02 -4.30 5.46
CA ALA A 257 14.79 -3.63 5.08
C ALA A 257 14.97 -2.10 5.09
N VAL A 258 14.40 -1.44 4.08
CA VAL A 258 14.45 0.01 3.98
C VAL A 258 13.44 0.63 4.96
N PRO A 259 13.84 1.64 5.76
CA PRO A 259 12.90 2.33 6.61
C PRO A 259 12.06 3.33 5.80
N LEU A 260 10.90 3.69 6.33
CA LEU A 260 10.02 4.68 5.73
C LEU A 260 10.71 6.05 5.61
N ILE A 261 11.30 6.52 6.70
CA ILE A 261 12.25 7.63 6.72
C ILE A 261 13.56 7.12 7.34
N ASN A 262 14.67 7.27 6.63
CA ASN A 262 16.01 6.84 7.03
C ASN A 262 16.81 8.05 7.55
N PRO A 263 17.03 8.19 8.86
CA PRO A 263 17.75 9.32 9.44
C PRO A 263 19.11 9.57 8.78
N GLY A 264 19.37 10.82 8.40
CA GLY A 264 20.61 11.23 7.74
C GLY A 264 20.73 10.81 6.28
N LYS A 265 19.75 10.04 5.75
CA LYS A 265 19.86 9.41 4.42
C LYS A 265 18.59 9.57 3.58
N PRO A 266 18.35 10.75 3.01
CA PRO A 266 17.13 11.03 2.24
C PRO A 266 16.90 10.08 1.05
N GLU A 267 17.93 9.81 0.24
CA GLU A 267 17.82 8.92 -0.93
C GLU A 267 17.66 7.42 -0.59
N GLU A 268 17.90 7.04 0.66
CA GLU A 268 17.64 5.70 1.19
C GLU A 268 16.32 5.65 1.99
N SER A 269 15.49 6.70 1.93
CA SER A 269 14.18 6.74 2.60
C SER A 269 13.09 6.29 1.65
N TYR A 270 12.28 5.30 2.06
CA TYR A 270 11.20 4.80 1.21
C TYR A 270 10.15 5.86 0.88
N LEU A 271 9.83 6.77 1.81
CA LEU A 271 8.91 7.88 1.57
C LEU A 271 9.38 8.76 0.40
N VAL A 272 10.66 9.14 0.41
CA VAL A 272 11.28 9.93 -0.67
C VAL A 272 11.23 9.15 -1.98
N ALA A 273 11.59 7.87 -1.95
CA ALA A 273 11.54 7.02 -3.12
C ALA A 273 10.13 6.88 -3.70
N ARG A 274 9.08 6.82 -2.87
CA ARG A 274 7.68 6.81 -3.33
C ARG A 274 7.27 8.10 -4.02
N MET A 275 7.80 9.25 -3.62
CA MET A 275 7.53 10.51 -4.32
C MET A 275 8.35 10.64 -5.61
N ARG A 276 9.62 10.24 -5.56
CA ARG A 276 10.57 10.36 -6.67
C ARG A 276 10.60 9.18 -7.62
N GLY A 277 9.83 8.12 -7.36
CA GLY A 277 9.72 6.89 -8.15
C GLY A 277 11.01 6.09 -8.33
N HIS A 278 12.07 6.44 -7.60
CA HIS A 278 13.34 5.74 -7.61
C HIS A 278 13.99 5.81 -6.23
N MET A 279 14.82 4.83 -5.91
CA MET A 279 15.65 4.78 -4.71
C MET A 279 17.10 4.67 -5.15
N GLN A 280 17.94 5.64 -4.79
CA GLN A 280 19.35 5.67 -5.19
C GLN A 280 19.57 5.55 -6.72
N GLY A 281 18.66 6.13 -7.52
CA GLY A 281 18.69 6.09 -8.98
C GLY A 281 17.97 4.89 -9.61
N GLU A 282 17.68 3.84 -8.83
CA GLU A 282 16.98 2.65 -9.33
C GLU A 282 15.46 2.81 -9.22
N PRO A 283 14.67 2.52 -10.27
CA PRO A 283 13.22 2.56 -10.19
C PRO A 283 12.69 1.68 -9.06
N ILE A 284 11.68 2.17 -8.34
CA ILE A 284 10.94 1.34 -7.38
C ILE A 284 9.57 0.96 -7.94
N PRO A 285 9.05 -0.24 -7.61
CA PRO A 285 7.75 -0.70 -8.09
C PRO A 285 6.59 0.14 -7.53
N GLY A 286 5.47 0.12 -8.25
CA GLY A 286 4.25 0.82 -7.91
C GLY A 286 4.22 2.31 -8.28
N SER A 287 3.04 2.91 -8.16
CA SER A 287 2.81 4.30 -8.57
C SER A 287 3.40 5.32 -7.60
N ARG A 288 3.79 6.48 -8.13
CA ARG A 288 4.38 7.54 -7.32
C ARG A 288 3.30 8.14 -6.43
N MET A 289 3.69 8.50 -5.22
CA MET A 289 2.83 9.24 -4.29
C MET A 289 3.12 10.74 -4.39
N PRO A 290 2.15 11.62 -4.09
CA PRO A 290 0.75 11.33 -3.76
C PRO A 290 -0.09 10.94 -5.00
N LEU A 291 -1.08 10.05 -4.82
CA LEU A 291 -1.96 9.63 -5.94
C LEU A 291 -3.11 10.61 -6.20
N ALA A 292 -3.63 11.26 -5.16
CA ALA A 292 -4.90 12.01 -5.23
C ALA A 292 -4.76 13.50 -4.90
N ASN A 293 -3.54 13.96 -4.56
CA ASN A 293 -3.29 15.33 -4.11
C ASN A 293 -2.17 15.96 -4.92
N GLN A 294 -2.11 17.30 -4.90
CA GLN A 294 -1.04 18.03 -5.54
C GLN A 294 0.34 17.56 -5.01
N PRO A 295 1.28 17.23 -5.91
CA PRO A 295 2.62 16.83 -5.49
C PRO A 295 3.34 17.99 -4.76
N PRO A 296 4.25 17.68 -3.84
CA PRO A 296 5.13 18.67 -3.22
C PRO A 296 5.85 19.53 -4.27
N SER A 297 5.97 20.84 -3.98
CA SER A 297 6.80 21.75 -4.78
C SER A 297 8.30 21.50 -4.54
N ILE A 298 9.17 22.16 -5.32
CA ILE A 298 10.63 22.08 -5.11
C ILE A 298 11.01 22.54 -3.67
N PRO A 299 10.53 23.69 -3.15
CA PRO A 299 10.78 24.07 -1.76
C PRO A 299 10.24 23.06 -0.72
N ASP A 300 9.08 22.43 -1.00
CA ASP A 300 8.53 21.38 -0.12
C ASP A 300 9.46 20.16 -0.06
N MET A 301 9.93 19.69 -1.23
CA MET A 301 10.87 18.58 -1.31
C MET A 301 12.21 18.94 -0.69
N LEU A 302 12.74 20.15 -0.93
CA LEU A 302 13.99 20.60 -0.33
C LEU A 302 13.91 20.55 1.20
N ALA A 303 12.83 21.06 1.79
CA ALA A 303 12.61 21.00 3.23
C ALA A 303 12.56 19.56 3.75
N LEU A 304 11.90 18.64 3.04
CA LEU A 304 11.88 17.22 3.42
C LEU A 304 13.28 16.59 3.34
N MET A 305 14.03 16.82 2.26
CA MET A 305 15.37 16.25 2.09
C MET A 305 16.32 16.77 3.16
N CYS A 306 16.30 18.08 3.43
CA CYS A 306 17.12 18.71 4.47
C CYS A 306 16.69 18.28 5.88
N PHE A 307 15.39 18.10 6.13
CA PHE A 307 14.89 17.55 7.38
C PHE A 307 15.46 16.16 7.62
N ILE A 308 15.36 15.25 6.63
CA ILE A 308 15.84 13.87 6.78
C ILE A 308 17.37 13.83 6.92
N GLU A 309 18.12 14.60 6.12
CA GLU A 309 19.58 14.69 6.19
C GLU A 309 20.08 15.17 7.57
N GLY A 310 19.33 16.09 8.20
CA GLY A 310 19.65 16.61 9.52
C GLY A 310 19.30 15.68 10.69
N LEU A 311 18.61 14.55 10.46
CA LEU A 311 18.29 13.60 11.54
C LEU A 311 19.53 12.79 11.94
N ASP A 312 19.86 12.78 13.24
CA ASP A 312 20.92 11.93 13.78
C ASP A 312 20.48 10.45 13.82
N PRO A 313 21.15 9.53 13.10
CA PRO A 313 20.78 8.10 13.10
C PRO A 313 20.90 7.41 14.47
N ASN A 314 21.61 8.02 15.44
CA ASN A 314 21.74 7.49 16.79
C ASN A 314 20.75 8.10 17.79
N ALA A 315 19.91 9.04 17.36
CA ALA A 315 18.92 9.65 18.24
C ALA A 315 17.86 8.63 18.67
N SER A 316 17.51 8.66 19.96
CA SER A 316 16.46 7.82 20.55
C SER A 316 15.08 8.47 20.48
N GLN A 317 15.01 9.77 20.21
CA GLN A 317 13.79 10.55 20.10
C GLN A 317 13.96 11.67 19.06
N TRP A 318 12.84 12.07 18.46
CA TRP A 318 12.79 13.07 17.40
C TRP A 318 12.00 14.28 17.87
N ASN A 319 12.66 15.44 18.00
CA ASN A 319 11.97 16.70 18.26
C ASN A 319 11.68 17.41 16.93
N LEU A 320 10.42 17.35 16.48
CA LEU A 320 10.00 18.03 15.25
C LEU A 320 9.98 19.57 15.36
N SER A 321 10.10 20.14 16.56
CA SER A 321 10.25 21.59 16.75
C SER A 321 11.69 22.08 16.53
N SER A 322 12.66 21.18 16.38
CA SER A 322 14.03 21.56 15.99
C SER A 322 14.05 22.19 14.59
N SER A 323 14.93 23.18 14.42
CA SER A 323 15.12 23.87 13.14
C SER A 323 15.73 22.94 12.09
N ILE A 324 15.26 23.04 10.85
CA ILE A 324 15.88 22.38 9.69
C ILE A 324 17.16 23.15 9.31
N ASP A 325 18.31 22.48 9.27
CA ASP A 325 19.61 23.09 8.93
C ASP A 325 19.80 23.21 7.41
N TYR A 326 19.12 24.19 6.81
CA TYR A 326 19.29 24.50 5.39
C TYR A 326 20.72 24.93 5.05
N ALA A 327 21.46 25.55 5.99
CA ALA A 327 22.82 26.03 5.74
C ALA A 327 23.82 24.89 5.51
N ARG A 328 23.59 23.71 6.11
CA ARG A 328 24.42 22.52 5.97
C ARG A 328 23.84 21.41 5.10
N CYS A 329 22.63 21.59 4.58
CA CYS A 329 21.96 20.59 3.76
C CYS A 329 22.60 20.47 2.37
N SER A 330 22.96 19.26 1.96
CA SER A 330 23.61 18.99 0.66
C SER A 330 22.74 19.36 -0.55
N TYR A 331 21.41 19.27 -0.41
CA TYR A 331 20.46 19.49 -1.51
C TYR A 331 20.28 20.96 -1.90
N ILE A 332 20.81 21.92 -1.13
CA ILE A 332 20.75 23.34 -1.51
C ILE A 332 21.63 23.67 -2.72
N ALA A 333 22.56 22.79 -3.10
CA ALA A 333 23.46 23.00 -4.23
C ALA A 333 22.74 22.94 -5.58
N ASN A 334 21.64 22.18 -5.68
CA ASN A 334 20.80 22.09 -6.87
C ASN A 334 19.35 21.74 -6.50
N PRO A 335 18.58 22.69 -5.91
CA PRO A 335 17.20 22.43 -5.50
C PRO A 335 16.30 22.01 -6.67
N GLN A 336 16.58 22.49 -7.88
CA GLN A 336 15.77 22.22 -9.07
C GLN A 336 15.72 20.73 -9.42
N ALA A 337 16.76 19.95 -9.07
CA ALA A 337 16.77 18.49 -9.24
C ALA A 337 15.73 17.75 -8.38
N LEU A 338 15.12 18.43 -7.40
CA LEU A 338 14.05 17.90 -6.56
C LEU A 338 12.65 18.06 -7.17
N SER A 339 12.55 18.59 -8.39
CA SER A 339 11.27 18.67 -9.09
C SER A 339 10.64 17.29 -9.25
N LEU A 340 9.44 17.13 -8.69
CA LEU A 340 8.58 15.96 -8.94
C LEU A 340 7.78 16.10 -10.23
N VAL A 341 7.74 17.31 -10.81
CA VAL A 341 7.13 17.57 -12.11
C VAL A 341 8.14 17.21 -13.19
N GLY A 342 7.78 16.29 -14.09
CA GLY A 342 8.58 15.90 -15.25
C GLY A 342 9.61 14.79 -15.01
N THR A 343 9.94 14.43 -13.77
CA THR A 343 10.85 13.31 -13.50
C THR A 343 10.05 12.04 -13.27
N GLY A 344 9.94 11.17 -14.27
CA GLY A 344 9.65 9.74 -14.12
C GLY A 344 8.21 9.24 -13.90
N VAL A 345 7.20 10.02 -14.26
CA VAL A 345 6.02 9.46 -14.96
C VAL A 345 6.15 9.89 -16.42
N THR A 346 6.98 9.18 -17.17
CA THR A 346 7.16 9.44 -18.61
C THR A 346 6.12 8.68 -19.41
N TRP A 347 5.90 9.10 -20.65
CA TRP A 347 5.06 8.34 -21.56
C TRP A 347 5.58 6.90 -21.69
N ARG A 348 6.87 6.72 -21.99
CA ARG A 348 7.44 5.38 -22.19
C ARG A 348 7.51 4.53 -20.93
N GLY A 349 7.84 5.12 -19.78
CA GLY A 349 8.12 4.38 -18.56
C GLY A 349 6.87 3.91 -17.81
N ARG A 350 5.75 4.63 -17.92
CA ARG A 350 4.56 4.40 -17.07
C ARG A 350 3.25 4.41 -17.83
N VAL A 351 2.98 5.47 -18.60
CA VAL A 351 1.65 5.65 -19.23
C VAL A 351 1.44 4.69 -20.39
N GLN A 352 2.44 4.51 -21.26
CA GLN A 352 2.34 3.63 -22.42
C GLN A 352 2.04 2.17 -22.02
N PRO A 353 2.78 1.54 -21.07
CA PRO A 353 2.44 0.18 -20.62
C PRO A 353 1.02 0.03 -20.08
N ILE A 354 0.53 1.02 -19.31
CA ILE A 354 -0.85 1.03 -18.78
C ILE A 354 -1.84 1.03 -19.95
N LEU A 355 -1.72 1.97 -20.88
CA LEU A 355 -2.64 2.09 -22.01
C LEU A 355 -2.58 0.87 -22.94
N GLN A 356 -1.40 0.29 -23.17
CA GLN A 356 -1.26 -0.89 -24.02
C GLN A 356 -1.89 -2.13 -23.39
N SER A 357 -1.58 -2.42 -22.11
CA SER A 357 -2.11 -3.58 -21.40
C SER A 357 -3.62 -3.49 -21.16
N SER A 358 -4.12 -2.30 -20.85
CA SER A 358 -5.51 -2.11 -20.44
C SER A 358 -6.47 -1.75 -21.55
N CYS A 359 -5.97 -1.18 -22.65
CA CYS A 359 -6.80 -0.63 -23.72
C CYS A 359 -6.42 -1.18 -25.11
N GLY A 360 -5.20 -1.71 -25.28
CA GLY A 360 -4.67 -2.13 -26.58
C GLY A 360 -5.44 -3.27 -27.26
N GLY A 361 -6.17 -4.08 -26.49
CA GLY A 361 -7.02 -5.15 -27.05
C GLY A 361 -8.14 -4.64 -27.97
N CYS A 362 -8.69 -3.45 -27.71
CA CYS A 362 -9.71 -2.82 -28.56
C CYS A 362 -9.17 -1.61 -29.32
N HIS A 363 -8.23 -0.88 -28.73
CA HIS A 363 -7.59 0.30 -29.28
C HIS A 363 -6.20 -0.05 -29.83
N GLY A 364 -6.13 -1.07 -30.69
CA GLY A 364 -4.89 -1.54 -31.29
C GLY A 364 -5.11 -2.39 -32.53
N GLY A 365 -4.02 -2.76 -33.20
CA GLY A 365 -4.02 -3.64 -34.37
C GLY A 365 -4.54 -2.99 -35.66
N ALA A 366 -4.93 -3.80 -36.63
CA ALA A 366 -5.31 -3.33 -37.97
C ALA A 366 -6.66 -2.59 -38.04
N SER A 367 -7.49 -2.67 -36.99
CA SER A 367 -8.82 -2.05 -36.95
C SER A 367 -9.15 -1.53 -35.55
N PRO A 368 -8.46 -0.46 -35.10
CA PRO A 368 -8.64 0.09 -33.76
C PRO A 368 -10.02 0.71 -33.59
N GLN A 369 -10.70 0.41 -32.47
CA GLN A 369 -11.99 1.01 -32.17
C GLN A 369 -11.88 2.53 -32.00
N GLY A 370 -12.84 3.26 -32.57
CA GLY A 370 -12.85 4.72 -32.58
C GLY A 370 -11.66 5.36 -33.31
N GLY A 371 -10.93 4.59 -34.15
CA GLY A 371 -9.76 5.08 -34.87
C GLY A 371 -8.60 5.49 -33.97
N LEU A 372 -8.53 4.95 -32.75
CA LEU A 372 -7.47 5.22 -31.77
C LEU A 372 -6.60 3.97 -31.59
N ASP A 373 -5.38 4.01 -32.12
CA ASP A 373 -4.39 2.94 -31.97
C ASP A 373 -3.32 3.31 -30.93
N LEU A 374 -3.42 2.69 -29.76
CA LEU A 374 -2.52 2.84 -28.61
C LEU A 374 -1.31 1.88 -28.65
N LEU A 375 -1.32 0.90 -29.57
CA LEU A 375 -0.18 0.01 -29.80
C LEU A 375 0.80 0.58 -30.84
N SER A 376 0.36 1.57 -31.62
CA SER A 376 1.22 2.24 -32.61
C SER A 376 2.40 2.98 -31.98
N ALA A 377 3.53 3.03 -32.70
CA ALA A 377 4.70 3.84 -32.31
C ALA A 377 4.38 5.34 -32.19
N ASN A 378 3.33 5.82 -32.87
CA ASN A 378 2.89 7.21 -32.89
C ASN A 378 1.77 7.50 -31.88
N ALA A 379 1.46 6.57 -30.97
CA ALA A 379 0.36 6.70 -30.01
C ALA A 379 0.46 7.99 -29.19
N TRP A 380 1.65 8.36 -28.71
CA TRP A 380 1.86 9.62 -27.98
C TRP A 380 1.44 10.86 -28.79
N THR A 381 1.91 10.94 -30.04
CA THR A 381 1.55 12.05 -30.95
C THR A 381 0.05 12.08 -31.24
N ARG A 382 -0.59 10.91 -31.41
CA ARG A 382 -2.04 10.79 -31.64
C ARG A 382 -2.85 11.29 -30.45
N LEU A 383 -2.38 11.04 -29.23
CA LEU A 383 -3.04 11.48 -27.99
C LEU A 383 -3.05 13.01 -27.82
N ARG A 384 -2.17 13.75 -28.49
CA ARG A 384 -2.18 15.23 -28.44
C ARG A 384 -3.17 15.88 -29.41
N GLN A 385 -3.82 15.07 -30.24
CA GLN A 385 -4.80 15.53 -31.23
C GLN A 385 -6.21 15.53 -30.67
N ALA A 386 -7.14 16.12 -31.42
CA ALA A 386 -8.56 16.11 -31.10
C ALA A 386 -9.11 14.68 -30.93
N SER A 387 -10.10 14.55 -30.04
CA SER A 387 -10.90 13.34 -29.93
C SER A 387 -11.80 13.19 -31.15
N ALA A 388 -11.93 11.96 -31.65
CA ALA A 388 -12.88 11.66 -32.73
C ALA A 388 -14.34 11.75 -32.25
N GLN A 389 -14.59 11.53 -30.96
CA GLN A 389 -15.93 11.61 -30.39
C GLN A 389 -16.32 13.05 -30.01
N ASN A 390 -15.35 13.85 -29.55
CA ASN A 390 -15.58 15.25 -29.22
C ASN A 390 -14.43 16.12 -29.75
N ALA A 391 -14.62 16.71 -30.92
CA ALA A 391 -13.59 17.48 -31.61
C ALA A 391 -13.17 18.77 -30.87
N ASN A 392 -13.95 19.24 -29.89
CA ASN A 392 -13.61 20.42 -29.09
C ASN A 392 -12.57 20.13 -28.01
N LEU A 393 -12.32 18.85 -27.70
CA LEU A 393 -11.35 18.42 -26.69
C LEU A 393 -10.23 17.61 -27.35
N LYS A 394 -9.01 17.83 -26.88
CA LYS A 394 -7.89 16.93 -27.19
C LYS A 394 -8.07 15.62 -26.44
N LEU A 395 -7.53 14.52 -26.95
CA LEU A 395 -7.44 13.28 -26.16
C LEU A 395 -6.63 13.54 -24.88
N ILE A 396 -5.52 14.27 -24.99
CA ILE A 396 -4.71 14.77 -23.89
C ILE A 396 -4.41 16.25 -24.10
N ASP A 397 -4.80 17.07 -23.13
CA ASP A 397 -4.45 18.48 -23.02
C ASP A 397 -3.41 18.66 -21.91
N SER A 398 -2.17 18.93 -22.30
CA SER A 398 -1.02 19.04 -21.39
C SER A 398 -1.30 20.00 -20.23
N GLY A 399 -1.12 19.50 -19.00
CA GLY A 399 -1.33 20.24 -17.76
C GLY A 399 -2.78 20.31 -17.29
N ARG A 400 -3.75 19.81 -18.08
CA ARG A 400 -5.18 20.00 -17.84
C ARG A 400 -5.98 18.70 -18.02
N PRO A 401 -6.03 17.83 -16.98
CA PRO A 401 -6.83 16.62 -17.00
C PRO A 401 -8.32 16.90 -17.28
N GLU A 402 -8.87 17.99 -16.75
CA GLU A 402 -10.27 18.39 -16.86
C GLU A 402 -10.71 18.70 -18.30
N THR A 403 -9.77 19.05 -19.20
CA THR A 403 -10.02 19.23 -20.63
C THR A 403 -9.42 18.12 -21.50
N SER A 404 -8.89 17.06 -20.89
CA SER A 404 -8.32 15.90 -21.56
C SER A 404 -9.38 14.82 -21.78
N TYR A 405 -9.86 14.64 -23.00
CA TYR A 405 -10.98 13.72 -23.28
C TYR A 405 -10.67 12.25 -22.93
N LEU A 406 -9.41 11.80 -23.06
CA LEU A 406 -9.02 10.46 -22.59
C LEU A 406 -9.19 10.36 -21.07
N TRP A 407 -8.77 11.37 -20.30
CA TRP A 407 -8.93 11.40 -18.85
C TRP A 407 -10.41 11.35 -18.46
N LEU A 408 -11.25 12.17 -19.06
CA LEU A 408 -12.70 12.19 -18.81
C LEU A 408 -13.32 10.79 -19.04
N LYS A 409 -12.89 10.09 -20.11
CA LYS A 409 -13.33 8.72 -20.40
C LYS A 409 -12.85 7.70 -19.37
N LEU A 410 -11.68 7.90 -18.77
CA LEU A 410 -11.10 7.04 -17.74
C LEU A 410 -11.68 7.30 -16.34
N SER A 411 -11.83 8.57 -15.95
CA SER A 411 -12.41 8.98 -14.67
C SER A 411 -13.93 8.77 -14.62
N GLY A 412 -14.59 8.69 -15.78
CA GLY A 412 -16.03 8.50 -15.86
C GLY A 412 -16.82 9.79 -15.69
N ASP A 413 -16.26 10.90 -16.16
CA ASP A 413 -16.92 12.21 -16.12
C ASP A 413 -18.26 12.19 -16.88
N GLY A 414 -19.25 12.94 -16.38
CA GLY A 414 -20.59 12.98 -16.98
C GLY A 414 -20.65 13.62 -18.37
N SER A 415 -19.62 14.34 -18.80
CA SER A 415 -19.55 14.99 -20.11
C SER A 415 -19.11 14.06 -21.26
N ILE A 416 -18.86 12.77 -20.98
CA ILE A 416 -18.37 11.83 -21.99
C ILE A 416 -19.48 11.36 -22.94
N LEU A 417 -19.10 11.06 -24.18
CA LEU A 417 -19.99 10.37 -25.12
C LEU A 417 -19.75 8.86 -25.10
N GLY A 418 -20.83 8.08 -25.01
CA GLY A 418 -20.80 6.63 -24.88
C GLY A 418 -20.29 6.15 -23.52
N ASN A 419 -19.86 4.90 -23.44
CA ASN A 419 -19.48 4.27 -22.17
C ASN A 419 -18.16 4.84 -21.62
N ARG A 420 -18.02 4.85 -20.29
CA ARG A 420 -16.72 4.99 -19.62
C ARG A 420 -15.75 3.91 -20.12
N MET A 421 -14.48 4.24 -20.21
CA MET A 421 -13.41 3.31 -20.58
C MET A 421 -12.48 3.02 -19.38
N PRO A 422 -11.82 1.85 -19.31
CA PRO A 422 -12.00 0.70 -20.21
C PRO A 422 -13.36 0.00 -20.04
N VAL A 423 -13.75 -0.79 -21.03
CA VAL A 423 -14.95 -1.65 -20.97
C VAL A 423 -14.55 -3.10 -20.73
N ASP A 424 -15.31 -3.81 -19.91
CA ASP A 424 -15.28 -5.26 -19.75
C ASP A 424 -16.30 -5.88 -20.72
N PRO A 425 -15.88 -6.75 -21.67
CA PRO A 425 -16.79 -7.43 -22.60
C PRO A 425 -17.88 -8.27 -21.93
N LEU A 426 -17.67 -8.72 -20.68
CA LEU A 426 -18.59 -9.60 -19.95
C LEU A 426 -19.56 -8.82 -19.06
N ASN A 427 -19.08 -7.76 -18.40
CA ASN A 427 -19.80 -7.09 -17.32
C ASN A 427 -20.03 -5.57 -17.54
N GLY A 428 -19.59 -5.00 -18.67
CA GLY A 428 -19.83 -3.59 -19.00
C GLY A 428 -18.63 -2.68 -18.79
N THR A 429 -18.57 -1.89 -17.72
CA THR A 429 -17.47 -0.94 -17.47
C THR A 429 -16.42 -1.53 -16.53
N ARG A 430 -15.14 -1.39 -16.91
CA ARG A 430 -13.99 -1.72 -16.05
C ARG A 430 -13.34 -0.43 -15.57
N THR A 431 -12.93 -0.39 -14.32
CA THR A 431 -12.11 0.72 -13.81
C THR A 431 -10.65 0.29 -13.84
N LEU A 432 -9.77 1.16 -14.32
CA LEU A 432 -8.34 0.96 -14.08
C LEU A 432 -8.07 0.97 -12.57
N PRO A 433 -7.09 0.20 -12.10
CA PRO A 433 -6.63 0.33 -10.73
C PRO A 433 -6.34 1.80 -10.37
N PRO A 434 -6.70 2.28 -9.16
CA PRO A 434 -6.55 3.68 -8.79
C PRO A 434 -5.14 4.25 -9.02
N GLU A 435 -4.12 3.42 -8.85
CA GLU A 435 -2.72 3.75 -9.06
C GLU A 435 -2.39 4.03 -10.53
N GLN A 436 -3.01 3.29 -11.46
CA GLN A 436 -2.84 3.51 -12.90
C GLN A 436 -3.56 4.78 -13.36
N LEU A 437 -4.74 5.09 -12.79
CA LEU A 437 -5.42 6.37 -13.03
C LEU A 437 -4.56 7.54 -12.55
N ALA A 438 -4.05 7.45 -11.34
CA ALA A 438 -3.20 8.49 -10.76
C ALA A 438 -1.90 8.70 -11.57
N ASP A 439 -1.26 7.64 -12.08
CA ASP A 439 -0.09 7.80 -12.96
C ASP A 439 -0.47 8.54 -14.27
N ILE A 440 -1.63 8.24 -14.87
CA ILE A 440 -2.08 8.95 -16.08
C ILE A 440 -2.40 10.42 -15.76
N GLU A 441 -3.09 10.71 -14.65
CA GLU A 441 -3.42 12.07 -14.22
C GLU A 441 -2.16 12.89 -13.94
N ALA A 442 -1.23 12.32 -13.17
CA ALA A 442 0.03 12.95 -12.81
C ALA A 442 0.87 13.27 -14.07
N TRP A 443 0.91 12.35 -15.04
CA TRP A 443 1.56 12.60 -16.32
C TRP A 443 0.92 13.76 -17.09
N ILE A 444 -0.41 13.83 -17.14
CA ILE A 444 -1.12 14.94 -17.79
C ILE A 444 -0.80 16.25 -17.09
N LEU A 445 -0.94 16.31 -15.76
CA LEU A 445 -0.61 17.47 -14.93
C LEU A 445 0.84 17.93 -15.12
N ALA A 446 1.76 16.98 -15.30
CA ALA A 446 3.17 17.25 -15.59
C ALA A 446 3.47 17.67 -17.04
N GLY A 447 2.43 17.96 -17.84
CA GLY A 447 2.59 18.47 -19.20
C GLY A 447 2.55 17.40 -20.29
N ALA A 448 2.27 16.14 -19.94
CA ALA A 448 2.17 15.01 -20.87
C ALA A 448 3.41 14.82 -21.76
N LEU A 449 4.60 14.87 -21.14
CA LEU A 449 5.90 14.74 -21.82
C LEU A 449 6.11 13.34 -22.40
N GLU A 450 6.81 13.23 -23.54
CA GLU A 450 7.12 11.93 -24.16
C GLU A 450 8.20 11.19 -23.34
N ASP A 451 9.35 11.81 -23.16
CA ASP A 451 10.35 11.40 -22.18
C ASP A 451 10.79 12.62 -21.38
N GLY A 452 11.21 12.39 -20.13
CA GLY A 452 11.62 13.43 -19.19
C GLY A 452 13.05 13.89 -19.39
#